data_AF-A0A1Z5RI88-F1
#
_entry.id   AF-A0A1Z5RI88-F1
#
_cell.length_a   1.000
_cell.length_b   1.000
_cell.length_c   1.000
_cell.angle_alpha   90.00
_cell.angle_beta   90.00
_cell.angle_gamma   90.00
#
_symmetry.space_group_name_H-M   'P 1'
#
loop_
_entity.id
_entity.type
_entity.pdbx_description
1 polymer ?
#
loop_
_entity_poly.entity_id
_entity_poly.type
_entity_poly.pdbx_seq_one_letter_code
_entity_poly.pdbx_strand_id
1 'polypeptide(L)'
;MPPAPTRWRRGGRSPPRLLQRALLVAAFSAAALIVLILLQHRHGPEPPNPSTAAHARDSSDELLDDSPPAERDPEASHSAGTGDGSTCATVERMGEEAAGPGRGSPEQASLRVREMIRRHFELHGAERVRTLPAHEFCKQGFVLGKASEAGFGNEMYKILTAGALSVMLNRSLIIGQTRGLYPFGEYISYTNQSFTIHEIKHLWRKHHCARTYGRDLNIRVDIFENPAETNVLCSDWNNWKDPIIWFDGATDAVGIQFFLKNVHPRMKAAASALFGLPDSLYARPNTFGELMRAIISPSSKVQEAVDWVLKGANPDIVLHTRMMANRPVRARKAAVLCIKRALQISHIKGTPLVALVSDTPAFVKELKSDISEFAEVLYFDYKLFAKTSGLEIVGNDKHSSIDV
;
A
#
# COMPACT_ATOMS: atom_id res chain seq x y z
N MET A 1 47.31 44.94 -64.35
CA MET A 1 48.10 43.69 -64.31
C MET A 1 48.15 43.19 -62.86
N PRO A 2 47.84 41.90 -62.62
CA PRO A 2 47.66 41.33 -61.28
C PRO A 2 48.99 40.82 -60.67
N PRO A 3 48.94 40.28 -59.44
CA PRO A 3 49.15 38.83 -59.37
C PRO A 3 48.02 38.08 -58.63
N ALA A 4 47.99 36.78 -58.93
CA ALA A 4 46.89 35.83 -58.82
C ALA A 4 46.52 35.38 -57.39
N PRO A 5 45.30 34.84 -57.18
CA PRO A 5 44.87 34.29 -55.91
C PRO A 5 45.47 32.90 -55.66
N THR A 6 45.95 32.66 -54.44
CA THR A 6 46.43 31.36 -53.99
C THR A 6 45.27 30.42 -53.64
N ARG A 7 45.20 29.33 -54.41
CA ARG A 7 44.33 28.16 -54.24
C ARG A 7 44.67 27.44 -52.92
N TRP A 8 43.75 27.42 -51.96
CA TRP A 8 43.79 26.47 -50.85
C TRP A 8 42.89 25.27 -51.16
N ARG A 9 43.53 24.09 -51.25
CA ARG A 9 42.90 22.78 -51.48
C ARG A 9 42.01 22.40 -50.29
N ARG A 10 40.77 22.00 -50.54
CA ARG A 10 39.97 21.17 -49.61
C ARG A 10 40.57 19.77 -49.59
N GLY A 11 41.34 19.44 -48.55
CA GLY A 11 41.72 18.08 -48.23
C GLY A 11 40.72 17.47 -47.25
N GLY A 12 39.82 16.63 -47.74
CA GLY A 12 38.96 15.80 -46.89
C GLY A 12 39.82 14.80 -46.12
N ARG A 13 39.85 14.92 -44.78
CA ARG A 13 40.45 13.91 -43.91
C ARG A 13 39.36 12.91 -43.52
N SER A 14 39.47 11.68 -43.99
CA SER A 14 38.69 10.56 -43.48
C SER A 14 38.95 10.38 -41.97
N PRO A 15 37.93 10.12 -41.15
CA PRO A 15 38.14 9.90 -39.72
C PRO A 15 39.02 8.67 -39.48
N PRO A 16 39.82 8.64 -38.41
CA PRO A 16 40.70 7.51 -38.11
C PRO A 16 39.88 6.23 -37.96
N ARG A 17 40.37 5.10 -38.51
CA ARG A 17 39.67 3.80 -38.58
C ARG A 17 39.13 3.30 -37.23
N LEU A 18 39.72 3.73 -36.12
CA LEU A 18 39.26 3.45 -34.75
C LEU A 18 37.92 4.14 -34.42
N LEU A 19 37.71 5.36 -34.90
CA LEU A 19 36.45 6.10 -34.70
C LEU A 19 35.32 5.49 -35.52
N GLN A 20 35.62 5.03 -36.75
CA GLN A 20 34.65 4.30 -37.57
C GLN A 20 34.26 2.95 -36.95
N ARG A 21 35.22 2.23 -36.36
CA ARG A 21 34.93 0.97 -35.64
C ARG A 21 34.11 1.22 -34.38
N ALA A 22 34.41 2.27 -33.61
CA ALA A 22 33.63 2.63 -32.42
C ALA A 22 32.19 3.03 -32.79
N LEU A 23 32.00 3.81 -33.86
CA LEU A 23 30.68 4.19 -34.35
C LEU A 23 29.89 2.98 -34.89
N LEU A 24 30.56 2.04 -35.56
CA LEU A 24 29.91 0.79 -35.99
C LEU A 24 29.47 -0.06 -34.81
N VAL A 25 30.32 -0.25 -33.80
CA VAL A 25 29.96 -1.01 -32.59
C VAL A 25 28.81 -0.35 -31.83
N ALA A 26 28.82 0.98 -31.72
CA ALA A 26 27.73 1.74 -31.10
C ALA A 26 26.41 1.59 -31.90
N ALA A 27 26.46 1.66 -33.23
CA ALA A 27 25.30 1.48 -34.09
C ALA A 27 24.73 0.05 -34.01
N PHE A 28 25.58 -0.97 -33.99
CA PHE A 28 25.15 -2.37 -33.80
C PHE A 28 24.53 -2.60 -32.41
N SER A 29 25.11 -1.98 -31.37
CA SER A 29 24.58 -2.08 -30.00
C SER A 29 23.21 -1.40 -29.88
N ALA A 30 23.04 -0.23 -30.51
CA ALA A 30 21.76 0.48 -30.54
C ALA A 30 20.70 -0.29 -31.35
N ALA A 31 21.07 -0.86 -32.50
CA ALA A 31 20.17 -1.69 -33.30
C ALA A 31 19.73 -2.96 -32.55
N ALA A 32 20.65 -3.63 -31.83
CA ALA A 32 20.33 -4.78 -31.00
C ALA A 32 19.38 -4.42 -29.85
N LEU A 33 19.57 -3.25 -29.23
CA LEU A 33 18.68 -2.73 -28.19
C LEU A 33 17.27 -2.44 -28.73
N ILE A 34 17.18 -1.84 -29.91
CA ILE A 34 15.89 -1.57 -30.59
C ILE A 34 15.18 -2.87 -30.94
N VAL A 35 15.90 -3.88 -31.44
CA VAL A 35 15.31 -5.20 -31.73
C VAL A 35 14.84 -5.89 -30.45
N LEU A 36 15.58 -5.79 -29.33
CA LEU A 36 15.15 -6.29 -28.01
C LEU A 36 13.88 -5.60 -27.52
N ILE A 37 13.78 -4.27 -27.67
CA ILE A 37 12.59 -3.50 -27.30
C ILE A 37 11.39 -3.90 -28.17
N LEU A 38 11.59 -4.10 -29.48
CA LEU A 38 10.54 -4.55 -30.40
C LEU A 38 10.11 -6.00 -30.13
N LEU A 39 11.03 -6.88 -29.74
CA LEU A 39 10.71 -8.26 -29.34
C LEU A 39 9.97 -8.31 -28.00
N GLN A 40 10.31 -7.44 -27.05
CA GLN A 40 9.56 -7.28 -25.80
C GLN A 40 8.15 -6.71 -26.04
N HIS A 41 7.98 -5.81 -27.01
CA HIS A 41 6.66 -5.31 -27.41
C HIS A 41 5.82 -6.32 -28.20
N ARG A 42 6.44 -7.35 -28.82
CA ARG A 42 5.70 -8.44 -29.51
C ARG A 42 5.31 -9.61 -28.62
N HIS A 43 5.79 -9.66 -27.37
CA HIS A 43 5.47 -10.72 -26.40
C HIS A 43 4.86 -10.20 -25.09
N GLY A 44 4.24 -9.01 -25.12
CA GLY A 44 3.29 -8.62 -24.08
C GLY A 44 2.04 -9.51 -24.15
N PRO A 45 1.40 -9.84 -23.00
CA PRO A 45 0.14 -10.57 -23.00
C PRO A 45 -0.89 -9.77 -23.82
N GLU A 46 -1.56 -10.46 -24.75
CA GLU A 46 -2.63 -9.88 -25.56
C GLU A 46 -3.71 -9.33 -24.61
N PRO A 47 -4.18 -8.08 -24.77
CA PRO A 47 -5.28 -7.56 -23.96
C PRO A 47 -6.52 -8.42 -24.21
N PRO A 48 -7.28 -8.83 -23.18
CA PRO A 48 -8.48 -9.62 -23.39
C PRO A 48 -9.46 -8.83 -24.25
N ASN A 49 -9.99 -9.48 -25.30
CA ASN A 49 -10.99 -8.91 -26.19
C ASN A 49 -12.18 -8.36 -25.39
N PRO A 50 -12.66 -7.14 -25.69
CA PRO A 50 -13.81 -6.54 -24.98
C PRO A 50 -15.13 -7.31 -25.18
N SER A 51 -15.17 -8.30 -26.07
CA SER A 51 -16.34 -9.12 -26.38
C SER A 51 -16.58 -10.27 -25.41
N THR A 52 -15.59 -10.68 -24.60
CA THR A 52 -15.76 -11.81 -23.65
C THR A 52 -16.22 -11.37 -22.27
N ALA A 53 -16.09 -10.07 -21.93
CA ALA A 53 -16.60 -9.50 -20.68
C ALA A 53 -18.09 -9.09 -20.76
N ALA A 54 -18.66 -8.99 -21.96
CA ALA A 54 -20.07 -8.70 -22.17
C ALA A 54 -20.98 -9.95 -22.02
N HIS A 55 -20.47 -11.15 -22.32
CA HIS A 55 -21.24 -12.39 -22.24
C HIS A 55 -21.32 -13.01 -20.83
N ALA A 56 -20.67 -12.41 -19.82
CA ALA A 56 -20.77 -12.86 -18.43
C ALA A 56 -21.80 -12.05 -17.60
N ARG A 57 -22.55 -11.13 -18.22
CA ARG A 57 -23.54 -10.27 -17.55
C ARG A 57 -24.95 -10.32 -18.13
N ASP A 58 -25.24 -11.26 -19.03
CA ASP A 58 -26.52 -11.31 -19.75
C ASP A 58 -27.19 -12.70 -19.71
N SER A 59 -27.03 -13.43 -18.61
CA SER A 59 -27.73 -14.71 -18.39
C SER A 59 -28.39 -14.72 -17.02
N SER A 60 -29.39 -13.87 -16.87
CA SER A 60 -30.46 -14.01 -15.87
C SER A 60 -31.46 -12.86 -16.03
N ASP A 61 -32.28 -12.93 -17.08
CA ASP A 61 -33.69 -12.48 -17.09
C ASP A 61 -34.30 -12.73 -18.47
N GLU A 62 -34.92 -13.90 -18.64
CA GLU A 62 -36.09 -14.04 -19.51
C GLU A 62 -37.18 -14.76 -18.72
N LEU A 63 -38.18 -14.00 -18.29
CA LEU A 63 -39.50 -14.48 -17.88
C LEU A 63 -40.35 -14.70 -19.15
N LEU A 64 -41.17 -15.76 -19.14
CA LEU A 64 -42.56 -15.87 -19.64
C LEU A 64 -42.87 -17.39 -19.70
N ASP A 65 -43.60 -18.02 -18.79
CA ASP A 65 -45.01 -17.94 -18.39
C ASP A 65 -45.74 -19.27 -18.72
N ASP A 66 -46.63 -19.62 -17.81
CA ASP A 66 -47.85 -20.42 -17.95
C ASP A 66 -47.93 -21.94 -17.59
N SER A 67 -48.79 -22.16 -16.58
CA SER A 67 -49.71 -23.27 -16.29
C SER A 67 -49.38 -24.43 -15.29
N PRO A 68 -50.23 -24.67 -14.26
CA PRO A 68 -50.14 -25.72 -13.20
C PRO A 68 -51.17 -26.87 -13.46
N PRO A 69 -51.63 -27.73 -12.50
CA PRO A 69 -51.17 -28.17 -11.16
C PRO A 69 -51.14 -29.73 -10.98
N ALA A 70 -50.60 -30.26 -9.87
CA ALA A 70 -51.09 -31.52 -9.26
C ALA A 70 -50.61 -31.72 -7.80
N GLU A 71 -51.58 -32.07 -6.95
CA GLU A 71 -51.54 -32.27 -5.49
C GLU A 71 -50.80 -33.55 -5.02
N ARG A 72 -50.11 -33.48 -3.87
CA ARG A 72 -50.42 -34.27 -2.65
C ARG A 72 -49.42 -34.03 -1.50
N ASP A 73 -49.98 -33.63 -0.36
CA ASP A 73 -49.44 -33.73 1.01
C ASP A 73 -49.74 -35.15 1.60
N PRO A 74 -49.28 -35.58 2.81
CA PRO A 74 -48.53 -34.86 3.85
C PRO A 74 -47.39 -35.69 4.56
N GLU A 75 -46.82 -35.06 5.61
CA GLU A 75 -46.20 -35.64 6.83
C GLU A 75 -44.73 -36.08 6.84
N ALA A 76 -43.86 -35.24 7.43
CA ALA A 76 -43.09 -35.62 8.63
C ALA A 76 -42.45 -34.38 9.28
N SER A 77 -42.90 -34.09 10.50
CA SER A 77 -42.37 -33.07 11.39
C SER A 77 -40.94 -33.38 11.85
N HIS A 78 -40.00 -32.47 11.59
CA HIS A 78 -38.87 -32.29 12.49
C HIS A 78 -38.57 -30.79 12.63
N SER A 79 -38.68 -30.34 13.88
CA SER A 79 -38.35 -29.02 14.37
C SER A 79 -36.87 -28.70 14.15
N ALA A 80 -36.58 -27.88 13.16
CA ALA A 80 -35.34 -27.12 13.07
C ALA A 80 -35.72 -25.64 13.03
N GLY A 81 -35.17 -24.87 13.97
CA GLY A 81 -35.38 -23.44 14.06
C GLY A 81 -35.13 -22.77 12.72
N THR A 82 -36.03 -21.86 12.36
CA THR A 82 -35.95 -20.99 11.20
C THR A 82 -34.60 -20.28 11.16
N GLY A 83 -33.65 -20.87 10.46
CA GLY A 83 -32.54 -20.13 9.88
C GLY A 83 -33.13 -19.25 8.81
N ASP A 84 -33.26 -17.96 9.12
CA ASP A 84 -33.59 -16.93 8.15
C ASP A 84 -32.64 -17.11 6.95
N GLY A 85 -33.22 -17.30 5.76
CA GLY A 85 -32.48 -17.49 4.52
C GLY A 85 -31.58 -16.30 4.32
N SER A 86 -30.29 -16.46 4.64
CA SER A 86 -29.39 -15.33 4.88
C SER A 86 -29.11 -14.58 3.58
N THR A 87 -29.89 -13.53 3.32
CA THR A 87 -29.55 -12.48 2.39
C THR A 87 -28.31 -11.75 2.91
N CYS A 88 -27.32 -11.55 2.04
CA CYS A 88 -26.12 -10.77 2.36
C CYS A 88 -26.52 -9.42 2.96
N ALA A 89 -25.87 -9.00 4.05
CA ALA A 89 -26.10 -7.69 4.62
C ALA A 89 -25.82 -6.58 3.59
N THR A 90 -26.69 -5.57 3.51
CA THR A 90 -26.37 -4.37 2.73
C THR A 90 -25.24 -3.59 3.39
N VAL A 91 -24.52 -2.77 2.62
CA VAL A 91 -23.40 -1.94 3.14
C VAL A 91 -23.88 -1.01 4.25
N GLU A 92 -25.11 -0.49 4.11
CA GLU A 92 -25.76 0.36 5.11
C GLU A 92 -26.02 -0.44 6.40
N ARG A 93 -26.54 -1.67 6.28
CA ARG A 93 -26.78 -2.54 7.44
C ARG A 93 -25.48 -2.88 8.16
N MET A 94 -24.41 -3.20 7.41
CA MET A 94 -23.08 -3.43 7.96
C MET A 94 -22.51 -2.18 8.65
N GLY A 95 -22.80 -0.98 8.13
CA GLY A 95 -22.40 0.29 8.71
C GLY A 95 -23.16 0.67 9.98
N GLU A 96 -24.48 0.45 10.01
CA GLU A 96 -25.33 0.67 11.19
C GLU A 96 -24.98 -0.31 12.32
N GLU A 97 -24.72 -1.57 11.95
CA GLU A 97 -24.17 -2.57 12.83
C GLU A 97 -22.87 -2.10 13.50
N ALA A 98 -21.95 -1.50 12.73
CA ALA A 98 -20.64 -1.03 13.22
C ALA A 98 -20.72 0.12 14.24
N ALA A 99 -21.82 0.88 14.27
CA ALA A 99 -22.02 2.04 15.13
C ALA A 99 -22.80 1.75 16.43
N GLY A 100 -23.23 0.50 16.68
CA GLY A 100 -24.10 0.15 17.80
C GLY A 100 -23.42 0.10 19.18
N PRO A 101 -24.11 0.52 20.27
CA PRO A 101 -23.58 0.48 21.65
C PRO A 101 -23.45 -0.95 22.20
N GLY A 102 -22.44 -1.18 23.06
CA GLY A 102 -22.29 -2.44 23.84
C GLY A 102 -21.45 -3.55 23.18
N ARG A 103 -20.78 -3.28 22.07
CA ARG A 103 -19.86 -4.21 21.39
C ARG A 103 -18.41 -3.83 21.73
N GLY A 104 -17.50 -4.81 21.81
CA GLY A 104 -16.08 -4.54 22.11
C GLY A 104 -15.51 -3.44 21.21
N SER A 105 -14.58 -2.61 21.68
CA SER A 105 -14.20 -1.41 20.93
C SER A 105 -13.05 -1.68 19.95
N PRO A 106 -13.12 -1.20 18.69
CA PRO A 106 -11.99 -1.21 17.76
C PRO A 106 -10.76 -0.50 18.35
N GLU A 107 -11.00 0.50 19.19
CA GLU A 107 -9.98 1.20 19.96
C GLU A 107 -9.24 0.25 20.92
N GLN A 108 -9.96 -0.50 21.76
CA GLN A 108 -9.35 -1.45 22.69
C GLN A 108 -8.60 -2.56 21.94
N ALA A 109 -9.13 -3.03 20.81
CA ALA A 109 -8.44 -3.96 19.94
C ALA A 109 -7.14 -3.34 19.39
N SER A 110 -7.18 -2.09 18.95
CA SER A 110 -6.01 -1.35 18.46
C SER A 110 -4.98 -1.13 19.55
N LEU A 111 -5.39 -0.80 20.79
CA LEU A 111 -4.50 -0.67 21.95
C LEU A 111 -3.80 -2.00 22.31
N ARG A 112 -4.50 -3.13 22.20
CA ARG A 112 -3.89 -4.46 22.38
C ARG A 112 -2.84 -4.73 21.31
N VAL A 113 -3.16 -4.45 20.04
CA VAL A 113 -2.22 -4.64 18.91
C VAL A 113 -1.03 -3.71 19.03
N ARG A 114 -1.24 -2.45 19.44
CA ARG A 114 -0.18 -1.49 19.74
C ARG A 114 0.80 -2.05 20.76
N GLU A 115 0.31 -2.60 21.87
CA GLU A 115 1.17 -3.17 22.90
C GLU A 115 1.93 -4.41 22.39
N MET A 116 1.29 -5.24 21.57
CA MET A 116 1.94 -6.38 20.92
C MET A 116 3.08 -5.94 19.99
N ILE A 117 2.85 -4.93 19.14
CA ILE A 117 3.85 -4.37 18.23
C ILE A 117 4.99 -3.72 19.03
N ARG A 118 4.67 -2.96 20.08
CA ARG A 118 5.66 -2.33 20.96
C ARG A 118 6.60 -3.37 21.57
N ARG A 119 6.04 -4.40 22.22
CA ARG A 119 6.83 -5.51 22.81
C ARG A 119 7.68 -6.24 21.77
N HIS A 120 7.13 -6.45 20.57
CA HIS A 120 7.88 -7.07 19.49
C HIS A 120 9.13 -6.26 19.15
N PHE A 121 9.02 -4.95 18.96
CA PHE A 121 10.17 -4.11 18.63
C PHE A 121 11.14 -3.94 19.82
N GLU A 122 10.69 -4.02 21.07
CA GLU A 122 11.60 -4.06 22.23
C GLU A 122 12.51 -5.29 22.23
N LEU A 123 11.99 -6.44 21.79
CA LEU A 123 12.70 -7.72 21.83
C LEU A 123 13.45 -8.03 20.52
N HIS A 124 12.84 -7.71 19.38
CA HIS A 124 13.31 -8.09 18.04
C HIS A 124 13.65 -6.89 17.16
N GLY A 125 13.47 -5.66 17.67
CA GLY A 125 13.88 -4.44 16.97
C GLY A 125 15.39 -4.33 16.86
N ALA A 126 15.81 -3.58 15.84
CA ALA A 126 17.22 -3.48 15.48
C ALA A 126 18.09 -2.92 16.60
N GLU A 127 17.58 -1.96 17.37
CA GLU A 127 18.25 -1.40 18.54
C GLU A 127 18.73 -2.47 19.53
N ARG A 128 17.86 -3.41 19.92
CA ARG A 128 18.22 -4.52 20.81
C ARG A 128 19.09 -5.55 20.09
N VAL A 129 18.69 -5.98 18.90
CA VAL A 129 19.32 -7.09 18.18
C VAL A 129 20.78 -6.80 17.82
N ARG A 130 21.14 -5.53 17.55
CA ARG A 130 22.54 -5.09 17.33
C ARG A 130 23.48 -5.40 18.49
N THR A 131 22.94 -5.46 19.71
CA THR A 131 23.71 -5.68 20.95
C THR A 131 23.88 -7.14 21.32
N LEU A 132 23.22 -8.04 20.58
CA LEU A 132 23.26 -9.47 20.89
C LEU A 132 24.67 -10.05 20.67
N PRO A 133 25.09 -11.03 21.48
CA PRO A 133 26.30 -11.78 21.21
C PRO A 133 26.17 -12.56 19.89
N ALA A 134 27.30 -12.85 19.26
CA ALA A 134 27.36 -13.48 17.93
C ALA A 134 26.46 -14.73 17.81
N HIS A 135 26.46 -15.59 18.82
CA HIS A 135 25.70 -16.84 18.80
C HIS A 135 24.17 -16.64 18.84
N GLU A 136 23.68 -15.53 19.40
CA GLU A 136 22.26 -15.17 19.41
C GLU A 136 21.90 -14.38 18.16
N PHE A 137 22.72 -13.39 17.79
CA PHE A 137 22.52 -12.63 16.55
C PHE A 137 22.43 -13.56 15.33
N CYS A 138 23.35 -14.53 15.22
CA CYS A 138 23.35 -15.48 14.12
C CYS A 138 22.16 -16.45 14.14
N LYS A 139 21.31 -16.48 15.18
CA LYS A 139 20.03 -17.21 15.18
C LYS A 139 18.84 -16.34 14.77
N GLN A 140 18.97 -15.02 14.84
CA GLN A 140 17.89 -14.08 14.55
C GLN A 140 17.38 -14.25 13.11
N GLY A 141 16.07 -14.31 12.95
CA GLY A 141 15.42 -14.27 11.64
C GLY A 141 15.01 -12.85 11.28
N PHE A 142 14.86 -12.59 9.99
CA PHE A 142 14.53 -11.28 9.44
C PHE A 142 13.40 -11.37 8.42
N VAL A 143 12.64 -10.29 8.29
CA VAL A 143 11.64 -10.09 7.24
C VAL A 143 11.98 -8.82 6.48
N LEU A 144 12.06 -8.91 5.15
CA LEU A 144 12.36 -7.79 4.27
C LEU A 144 11.06 -7.21 3.71
N GLY A 145 10.84 -5.92 3.99
CA GLY A 145 9.89 -5.08 3.28
C GLY A 145 10.63 -4.18 2.31
N LYS A 146 10.35 -4.33 1.01
CA LYS A 146 10.95 -3.50 -0.03
C LYS A 146 9.85 -2.75 -0.79
N ALA A 147 9.98 -1.44 -0.82
CA ALA A 147 9.09 -0.55 -1.53
C ALA A 147 9.82 0.17 -2.66
N SER A 148 9.10 0.47 -3.73
CA SER A 148 9.43 1.45 -4.74
C SER A 148 8.75 2.79 -4.40
N GLU A 149 9.11 3.87 -5.10
CA GLU A 149 8.42 5.17 -4.96
C GLU A 149 7.33 5.36 -6.03
N ALA A 150 6.72 4.27 -6.52
CA ALA A 150 5.66 4.30 -7.54
C ALA A 150 4.26 4.67 -6.99
N GLY A 151 4.15 5.01 -5.70
CA GLY A 151 2.93 5.47 -5.05
C GLY A 151 2.90 5.12 -3.56
N PHE A 152 2.69 6.11 -2.70
CA PHE A 152 2.82 5.95 -1.25
C PHE A 152 1.92 4.84 -0.68
N GLY A 153 0.63 4.84 -1.03
CA GLY A 153 -0.34 3.88 -0.46
C GLY A 153 0.04 2.42 -0.70
N ASN A 154 0.11 2.00 -1.97
CA ASN A 154 0.37 0.61 -2.34
C ASN A 154 1.75 0.11 -1.89
N GLU A 155 2.76 0.97 -1.97
CA GLU A 155 4.13 0.61 -1.63
C GLU A 155 4.36 0.55 -0.12
N MET A 156 3.68 1.41 0.65
CA MET A 156 3.71 1.33 2.10
C MET A 156 3.13 0.00 2.60
N TYR A 157 2.13 -0.57 1.92
CA TYR A 157 1.61 -1.90 2.28
C TYR A 157 2.67 -3.01 2.19
N LYS A 158 3.68 -2.90 1.32
CA LYS A 158 4.79 -3.88 1.30
C LYS A 158 5.62 -3.82 2.58
N ILE A 159 5.90 -2.61 3.06
CA ILE A 159 6.64 -2.39 4.32
C ILE A 159 5.81 -2.83 5.52
N LEU A 160 4.53 -2.45 5.55
CA LEU A 160 3.64 -2.79 6.67
C LEU A 160 3.31 -4.29 6.71
N THR A 161 3.20 -4.94 5.56
CA THR A 161 3.05 -6.40 5.48
C THR A 161 4.29 -7.10 6.03
N ALA A 162 5.48 -6.63 5.68
CA ALA A 162 6.71 -7.13 6.26
C ALA A 162 6.78 -6.88 7.78
N GLY A 163 6.33 -5.72 8.26
CA GLY A 163 6.23 -5.41 9.69
C GLY A 163 5.24 -6.33 10.44
N ALA A 164 4.07 -6.59 9.86
CA ALA A 164 3.13 -7.55 10.43
C ALA A 164 3.72 -8.97 10.50
N LEU A 165 4.36 -9.41 9.42
CA LEU A 165 5.00 -10.72 9.34
C LEU A 165 6.19 -10.82 10.32
N SER A 166 6.92 -9.72 10.56
CA SER A 166 7.98 -9.68 11.56
C SER A 166 7.42 -9.94 12.96
N VAL A 167 6.30 -9.29 13.30
CA VAL A 167 5.58 -9.49 14.57
C VAL A 167 5.07 -10.93 14.69
N MET A 168 4.41 -11.47 13.67
CA MET A 168 3.86 -12.82 13.68
C MET A 168 4.93 -13.91 13.88
N LEU A 169 6.12 -13.71 13.29
CA LEU A 169 7.19 -14.71 13.26
C LEU A 169 8.31 -14.44 14.26
N ASN A 170 8.19 -13.40 15.10
CA ASN A 170 9.26 -12.95 16.02
C ASN A 170 10.61 -12.73 15.30
N ARG A 171 10.54 -12.16 14.10
CA ARG A 171 11.69 -11.83 13.25
C ARG A 171 11.93 -10.32 13.26
N SER A 172 13.15 -9.90 13.02
CA SER A 172 13.50 -8.48 12.94
C SER A 172 13.10 -7.90 11.58
N LEU A 173 12.65 -6.66 11.55
CA LEU A 173 12.27 -5.98 10.31
C LEU A 173 13.49 -5.42 9.58
N ILE A 174 13.58 -5.68 8.27
CA ILE A 174 14.49 -5.01 7.34
C ILE A 174 13.65 -4.11 6.43
N ILE A 175 14.04 -2.85 6.31
CA ILE A 175 13.48 -1.94 5.31
C ILE A 175 14.48 -1.81 4.18
N GLY A 176 14.03 -2.20 2.99
CA GLY A 176 14.82 -2.15 1.77
C GLY A 176 15.12 -0.72 1.35
N GLN A 177 16.39 -0.41 1.14
CA GLN A 177 16.84 0.87 0.62
C GLN A 177 17.19 0.76 -0.87
N THR A 178 16.92 1.82 -1.61
CA THR A 178 17.35 1.96 -3.02
C THR A 178 18.46 2.99 -3.07
N ARG A 179 19.65 2.58 -3.55
CA ARG A 179 20.86 3.44 -3.59
C ARG A 179 21.22 4.08 -2.23
N GLY A 180 20.95 3.36 -1.14
CA GLY A 180 21.23 3.84 0.23
C GLY A 180 20.16 4.77 0.81
N LEU A 181 19.09 5.05 0.07
CA LEU A 181 17.99 5.90 0.51
C LEU A 181 16.80 5.06 0.94
N TYR A 182 16.15 5.48 2.03
CA TYR A 182 14.87 4.91 2.43
C TYR A 182 13.75 5.41 1.51
N PRO A 183 12.77 4.55 1.18
CA PRO A 183 11.64 4.95 0.36
C PRO A 183 10.80 6.00 1.09
N PHE A 184 10.43 7.07 0.39
CA PHE A 184 9.65 8.20 0.91
C PHE A 184 10.38 9.04 1.96
N GLY A 185 11.71 9.00 2.01
CA GLY A 185 12.52 9.70 3.02
C GLY A 185 12.35 11.22 3.08
N GLU A 186 11.79 11.83 2.03
CA GLU A 186 11.46 13.27 2.02
C GLU A 186 10.19 13.60 2.83
N TYR A 187 9.26 12.64 2.95
CA TYR A 187 7.94 12.82 3.56
C TYR A 187 7.84 12.17 4.94
N ILE A 188 8.60 11.09 5.17
CA ILE A 188 8.58 10.32 6.41
C ILE A 188 9.99 9.97 6.86
N SER A 189 10.15 9.78 8.16
CA SER A 189 11.36 9.24 8.77
C SER A 189 11.07 7.86 9.34
N TYR A 190 12.04 6.95 9.23
CA TYR A 190 11.94 5.60 9.78
C TYR A 190 12.56 5.55 11.17
N THR A 191 11.95 4.78 12.07
CA THR A 191 12.50 4.56 13.41
C THR A 191 13.75 3.68 13.35
N ASN A 192 14.56 3.75 14.40
CA ASN A 192 15.78 2.93 14.52
C ASN A 192 15.49 1.46 14.91
N GLN A 193 14.22 1.04 14.84
CA GLN A 193 13.77 -0.32 15.15
C GLN A 193 13.92 -1.29 13.97
N SER A 194 14.27 -0.78 12.79
CA SER A 194 14.50 -1.60 11.59
C SER A 194 15.97 -1.63 11.19
N PHE A 195 16.33 -2.68 10.46
CA PHE A 195 17.62 -2.84 9.82
C PHE A 195 17.59 -2.40 8.36
N THR A 196 18.77 -2.13 7.80
CA THR A 196 18.97 -2.11 6.34
C THR A 196 19.58 -3.42 5.88
N ILE A 197 19.37 -3.79 4.61
CA ILE A 197 20.01 -5.00 4.05
C ILE A 197 21.55 -4.91 4.08
N HIS A 198 22.10 -3.70 3.91
CA HIS A 198 23.54 -3.46 3.98
C HIS A 198 24.08 -3.71 5.39
N GLU A 199 23.37 -3.23 6.40
CA GLU A 199 23.70 -3.46 7.81
C GLU A 199 23.70 -4.95 8.16
N ILE A 200 22.67 -5.69 7.75
CA ILE A 200 22.62 -7.15 8.00
C ILE A 200 23.79 -7.87 7.35
N LYS A 201 24.12 -7.56 6.09
CA LYS A 201 25.30 -8.13 5.42
C LYS A 201 26.60 -7.82 6.13
N HIS A 202 26.72 -6.64 6.75
CA HIS A 202 27.89 -6.28 7.55
C HIS A 202 27.95 -7.09 8.85
N LEU A 203 26.87 -7.10 9.63
CA LEU A 203 26.80 -7.83 10.90
C LEU A 203 26.96 -9.33 10.73
N TRP A 204 26.40 -9.92 9.66
CA TRP A 204 26.56 -11.35 9.35
C TRP A 204 28.03 -11.75 9.18
N ARG A 205 28.81 -10.90 8.50
CA ARG A 205 30.24 -11.09 8.30
C ARG A 205 31.02 -10.87 9.60
N LYS A 206 30.69 -9.81 10.32
CA LYS A 206 31.31 -9.46 11.62
C LYS A 206 31.18 -10.59 12.63
N HIS A 207 30.03 -11.25 12.70
CA HIS A 207 29.76 -12.35 13.63
C HIS A 207 30.11 -13.74 13.09
N HIS A 208 30.68 -13.82 11.88
CA HIS A 208 31.07 -15.08 11.23
C HIS A 208 29.93 -16.12 11.17
N CYS A 209 28.70 -15.68 10.93
CA CYS A 209 27.51 -16.55 11.00
C CYS A 209 27.60 -17.78 10.08
N ALA A 210 28.09 -17.61 8.84
CA ALA A 210 28.29 -18.73 7.91
C ALA A 210 29.41 -19.67 8.38
N ARG A 211 30.60 -19.13 8.67
CA ARG A 211 31.80 -19.93 8.98
C ARG A 211 31.71 -20.64 10.33
N THR A 212 31.20 -19.97 11.36
CA THR A 212 31.21 -20.46 12.75
C THR A 212 29.93 -21.21 13.10
N TYR A 213 28.79 -20.77 12.56
CA TYR A 213 27.47 -21.32 12.93
C TYR A 213 26.77 -22.03 11.77
N GLY A 214 27.43 -22.18 10.61
CA GLY A 214 26.88 -22.89 9.46
C GLY A 214 25.62 -22.24 8.87
N ARG A 215 25.44 -20.93 9.08
CA ARG A 215 24.23 -20.22 8.67
C ARG A 215 24.51 -19.19 7.59
N ASP A 216 24.28 -19.59 6.34
CA ASP A 216 24.43 -18.72 5.18
C ASP A 216 23.33 -17.65 5.12
N LEU A 217 23.68 -16.44 4.68
CA LEU A 217 22.74 -15.32 4.55
C LEU A 217 21.97 -15.43 3.23
N ASN A 218 20.96 -16.30 3.21
CA ASN A 218 20.06 -16.46 2.07
C ASN A 218 18.75 -15.70 2.27
N ILE A 219 18.14 -15.30 1.14
CA ILE A 219 16.82 -14.68 1.10
C ILE A 219 15.87 -15.67 0.45
N ARG A 220 14.81 -16.04 1.16
CA ARG A 220 13.67 -16.74 0.61
C ARG A 220 12.63 -15.73 0.14
N VAL A 221 12.32 -15.78 -1.15
CA VAL A 221 11.30 -14.93 -1.77
C VAL A 221 10.03 -15.75 -1.95
N ASP A 222 8.91 -15.20 -1.53
CA ASP A 222 7.57 -15.69 -1.82
C ASP A 222 6.88 -14.63 -2.68
N ILE A 223 6.54 -14.97 -3.93
CA ILE A 223 6.06 -14.01 -4.93
C ILE A 223 4.54 -13.99 -4.86
N PHE A 224 4.01 -13.02 -4.13
CA PHE A 224 2.60 -12.93 -3.78
C PHE A 224 1.70 -12.71 -5.00
N GLU A 225 2.20 -11.97 -6.00
CA GLU A 225 1.50 -11.68 -7.25
C GLU A 225 1.34 -12.92 -8.15
N ASN A 226 2.08 -14.00 -7.89
CA ASN A 226 2.05 -15.21 -8.70
C ASN A 226 1.53 -16.42 -7.89
N PRO A 227 0.28 -16.84 -8.12
CA PRO A 227 -0.33 -17.98 -7.40
C PRO A 227 0.47 -19.29 -7.47
N ALA A 228 1.25 -19.51 -8.52
CA ALA A 228 2.07 -20.72 -8.68
C ALA A 228 3.38 -20.67 -7.89
N GLU A 229 3.82 -19.47 -7.48
CA GLU A 229 5.09 -19.23 -6.80
C GLU A 229 4.90 -18.78 -5.34
N THR A 230 3.66 -18.49 -4.93
CA THR A 230 3.34 -18.18 -3.53
C THR A 230 2.99 -19.40 -2.71
N ASN A 231 3.51 -19.45 -1.49
CA ASN A 231 3.16 -20.46 -0.49
C ASN A 231 2.46 -19.83 0.72
N VAL A 232 1.92 -18.62 0.57
CA VAL A 232 1.29 -17.86 1.65
C VAL A 232 0.11 -18.62 2.31
N LEU A 233 -0.66 -19.38 1.54
CA LEU A 233 -1.80 -20.11 2.10
C LEU A 233 -1.40 -21.45 2.73
N CYS A 234 -0.41 -22.13 2.17
CA CYS A 234 -0.18 -23.55 2.41
C CYS A 234 1.04 -23.86 3.27
N SER A 235 1.86 -22.85 3.63
CA SER A 235 3.10 -23.07 4.37
C SER A 235 3.03 -22.57 5.81
N ASP A 236 3.77 -23.25 6.68
CA ASP A 236 4.05 -22.80 8.04
C ASP A 236 5.40 -22.06 8.05
N TRP A 237 5.32 -20.73 8.00
CA TRP A 237 6.50 -19.86 7.89
C TRP A 237 7.38 -19.86 9.14
N ASN A 238 6.88 -20.38 10.28
CA ASN A 238 7.72 -20.64 11.45
C ASN A 238 8.79 -21.70 11.18
N ASN A 239 8.55 -22.62 10.25
CA ASN A 239 9.47 -23.70 9.94
C ASN A 239 10.53 -23.29 8.89
N TRP A 240 10.42 -22.08 8.31
CA TRP A 240 11.37 -21.60 7.31
C TRP A 240 12.69 -21.26 7.98
N LYS A 241 13.75 -22.01 7.65
CA LYS A 241 15.08 -21.83 8.25
C LYS A 241 15.87 -20.67 7.64
N ASP A 242 15.40 -20.17 6.50
CA ASP A 242 16.00 -19.05 5.77
C ASP A 242 16.12 -17.83 6.68
N PRO A 243 17.32 -17.19 6.76
CA PRO A 243 17.51 -16.02 7.60
C PRO A 243 16.62 -14.85 7.25
N ILE A 244 16.44 -14.58 5.96
CA ILE A 244 15.61 -13.48 5.48
C ILE A 244 14.44 -14.06 4.70
N ILE A 245 13.23 -13.63 5.05
CA ILE A 245 12.01 -13.88 4.31
C ILE A 245 11.60 -12.58 3.61
N TRP A 246 11.17 -12.67 2.36
CA TRP A 246 10.63 -11.53 1.61
C TRP A 246 9.36 -11.97 0.89
N PHE A 247 8.23 -11.35 1.24
CA PHE A 247 6.99 -11.48 0.47
C PHE A 247 6.98 -10.37 -0.56
N ASP A 248 7.30 -10.71 -1.81
CA ASP A 248 7.34 -9.76 -2.90
C ASP A 248 5.94 -9.56 -3.49
N GLY A 249 5.64 -8.35 -3.95
CA GLY A 249 4.35 -8.05 -4.57
C GLY A 249 3.15 -8.03 -3.60
N ALA A 250 3.37 -7.93 -2.28
CA ALA A 250 2.30 -7.68 -1.30
C ALA A 250 1.82 -6.21 -1.35
N THR A 251 1.40 -5.75 -2.52
CA THR A 251 0.77 -4.46 -2.74
C THR A 251 -0.66 -4.50 -2.23
N ASP A 252 -1.09 -3.46 -1.51
CA ASP A 252 -2.45 -3.29 -0.98
C ASP A 252 -2.84 -4.14 0.27
N ALA A 253 -4.01 -3.82 0.83
CA ALA A 253 -4.53 -4.42 2.05
C ALA A 253 -4.99 -5.88 1.89
N VAL A 254 -5.21 -6.35 0.66
CA VAL A 254 -5.58 -7.74 0.35
C VAL A 254 -4.42 -8.67 0.65
N GLY A 255 -3.17 -8.21 0.50
CA GLY A 255 -1.97 -9.00 0.81
C GLY A 255 -2.01 -9.69 2.18
N ILE A 256 -2.49 -8.97 3.19
CA ILE A 256 -2.61 -9.46 4.56
C ILE A 256 -3.85 -10.34 4.79
N GLN A 257 -4.91 -10.17 4.01
CA GLN A 257 -6.10 -11.01 4.14
C GLN A 257 -5.79 -12.49 3.85
N PHE A 258 -4.77 -12.76 3.04
CA PHE A 258 -4.29 -14.13 2.82
C PHE A 258 -3.70 -14.76 4.09
N PHE A 259 -3.14 -13.96 5.01
CA PHE A 259 -2.58 -14.49 6.26
C PHE A 259 -3.67 -15.10 7.15
N LEU A 260 -4.86 -14.49 7.15
CA LEU A 260 -6.05 -15.00 7.84
C LEU A 260 -6.64 -16.27 7.21
N LYS A 261 -6.21 -16.60 5.99
CA LYS A 261 -6.67 -17.76 5.21
C LYS A 261 -5.66 -18.91 5.20
N ASN A 262 -4.53 -18.79 5.90
CA ASN A 262 -3.51 -19.84 5.96
C ASN A 262 -4.08 -21.15 6.54
N VAL A 263 -3.72 -22.28 5.95
CA VAL A 263 -4.21 -23.62 6.33
C VAL A 263 -3.67 -24.09 7.68
N HIS A 264 -2.53 -23.55 8.12
CA HIS A 264 -1.92 -23.91 9.40
C HIS A 264 -2.55 -23.11 10.54
N PRO A 265 -3.14 -23.79 11.56
CA PRO A 265 -3.85 -23.11 12.64
C PRO A 265 -3.01 -22.09 13.42
N ARG A 266 -1.71 -22.35 13.60
CA ARG A 266 -0.80 -21.43 14.31
C ARG A 266 -0.58 -20.12 13.55
N MET A 267 -0.42 -20.20 12.22
CA MET A 267 -0.28 -19.01 11.36
C MET A 267 -1.58 -18.20 11.36
N LYS A 268 -2.71 -18.89 11.19
CA LYS A 268 -4.03 -18.26 11.24
C LYS A 268 -4.31 -17.59 12.59
N ALA A 269 -3.91 -18.21 13.70
CA ALA A 269 -4.03 -17.63 15.04
C ALA A 269 -3.15 -16.39 15.22
N ALA A 270 -1.89 -16.42 14.77
CA ALA A 270 -1.01 -15.26 14.80
C ALA A 270 -1.55 -14.09 13.95
N ALA A 271 -2.07 -14.39 12.75
CA ALA A 271 -2.73 -13.40 11.90
C ALA A 271 -3.97 -12.82 12.59
N SER A 272 -4.83 -13.67 13.17
CA SER A 272 -6.05 -13.23 13.86
C SER A 272 -5.75 -12.38 15.10
N ALA A 273 -4.64 -12.64 15.79
CA ALA A 273 -4.22 -11.85 16.95
C ALA A 273 -3.88 -10.40 16.57
N LEU A 274 -3.28 -10.20 15.38
CA LEU A 274 -2.99 -8.90 14.81
C LEU A 274 -4.20 -8.26 14.17
N PHE A 275 -4.86 -8.94 13.23
CA PHE A 275 -5.87 -8.33 12.36
C PHE A 275 -7.32 -8.48 12.85
N GLY A 276 -7.53 -9.22 13.94
CA GLY A 276 -8.87 -9.59 14.40
C GLY A 276 -9.50 -10.70 13.57
N LEU A 277 -10.73 -11.06 13.92
CA LEU A 277 -11.50 -12.08 13.21
C LEU A 277 -12.25 -11.45 12.02
N PRO A 278 -12.28 -12.12 10.85
CA PRO A 278 -13.08 -11.67 9.71
C PRO A 278 -14.56 -11.46 10.07
N ASP A 279 -15.14 -12.31 10.91
CA ASP A 279 -16.58 -12.27 11.18
C ASP A 279 -16.96 -11.25 12.28
N SER A 280 -15.98 -10.58 12.90
CA SER A 280 -16.20 -9.61 13.97
C SER A 280 -15.76 -8.21 13.56
N LEU A 281 -16.65 -7.47 12.90
CA LEU A 281 -16.39 -6.08 12.48
C LEU A 281 -16.13 -5.15 13.68
N TYR A 282 -16.80 -5.37 14.81
CA TYR A 282 -16.78 -4.48 15.97
C TYR A 282 -15.46 -4.49 16.73
N ALA A 283 -14.66 -5.54 16.60
CA ALA A 283 -13.40 -5.69 17.32
C ALA A 283 -12.17 -5.71 16.41
N ARG A 284 -12.29 -5.24 15.16
CA ARG A 284 -11.15 -5.18 14.24
C ARG A 284 -10.19 -4.05 14.63
N PRO A 285 -8.92 -4.35 14.90
CA PRO A 285 -7.92 -3.35 15.22
C PRO A 285 -7.41 -2.62 13.96
N ASN A 286 -7.01 -1.36 14.13
CA ASN A 286 -6.26 -0.60 13.12
C ASN A 286 -4.79 -1.03 13.08
N THR A 287 -4.53 -2.26 12.68
CA THR A 287 -3.17 -2.86 12.69
C THR A 287 -2.19 -2.05 11.86
N PHE A 288 -2.60 -1.59 10.68
CA PHE A 288 -1.76 -0.78 9.80
C PHE A 288 -1.41 0.56 10.42
N GLY A 289 -2.38 1.24 11.05
CA GLY A 289 -2.13 2.48 11.78
C GLY A 289 -1.14 2.30 12.91
N GLU A 290 -1.28 1.22 13.70
CA GLU A 290 -0.37 0.95 14.81
C GLU A 290 1.04 0.52 14.34
N LEU A 291 1.15 -0.19 13.22
CA LEU A 291 2.44 -0.50 12.58
C LEU A 291 3.10 0.77 12.02
N MET A 292 2.35 1.62 11.31
CA MET A 292 2.85 2.91 10.84
C MET A 292 3.38 3.73 12.00
N ARG A 293 2.61 3.82 13.09
CA ARG A 293 3.04 4.54 14.30
C ARG A 293 4.36 4.03 14.89
N ALA A 294 4.62 2.72 14.82
CA ALA A 294 5.84 2.11 15.35
C ALA A 294 7.05 2.26 14.41
N ILE A 295 6.82 2.32 13.09
CA ILE A 295 7.87 2.21 12.08
C ILE A 295 8.23 3.58 11.48
N ILE A 296 7.27 4.50 11.36
CA ILE A 296 7.44 5.77 10.66
C ILE A 296 6.91 6.96 11.48
N SER A 297 7.48 8.13 11.21
CA SER A 297 6.98 9.42 11.66
C SER A 297 6.93 10.40 10.48
N PRO A 298 6.00 11.36 10.45
CA PRO A 298 6.02 12.41 9.42
C PRO A 298 7.32 13.21 9.50
N SER A 299 7.80 13.70 8.35
CA SER A 299 8.87 14.70 8.33
C SER A 299 8.37 16.03 8.89
N SER A 300 9.28 16.92 9.29
CA SER A 300 8.92 18.23 9.83
C SER A 300 8.03 19.04 8.88
N LYS A 301 8.27 18.94 7.56
CA LYS A 301 7.47 19.62 6.54
C LYS A 301 6.03 19.08 6.47
N VAL A 302 5.88 17.76 6.55
CA VAL A 302 4.56 17.11 6.56
C VAL A 302 3.82 17.46 7.85
N GLN A 303 4.51 17.44 8.99
CA GLN A 303 3.95 17.84 10.28
C GLN A 303 3.47 19.29 10.25
N GLU A 304 4.29 20.21 9.74
CA GLU A 304 3.93 21.63 9.59
C GLU A 304 2.68 21.81 8.72
N ALA A 305 2.59 21.10 7.59
CA ALA A 305 1.42 21.15 6.72
C ALA A 305 0.15 20.65 7.42
N VAL A 306 0.25 19.55 8.18
CA VAL A 306 -0.87 19.00 8.95
C VAL A 306 -1.29 19.98 10.05
N ASP A 307 -0.34 20.50 10.82
CA ASP A 307 -0.61 21.44 11.91
C ASP A 307 -1.20 22.77 11.40
N TRP A 308 -0.78 23.22 10.22
CA TRP A 308 -1.33 24.40 9.56
C TRP A 308 -2.81 24.23 9.18
N VAL A 309 -3.21 23.03 8.73
CA VAL A 309 -4.61 22.72 8.40
C VAL A 309 -5.43 22.58 9.67
N LEU A 310 -4.95 21.80 10.63
CA LEU A 310 -5.71 21.44 11.83
C LEU A 310 -5.79 22.59 12.83
N LYS A 311 -4.72 23.38 12.99
CA LYS A 311 -4.62 24.44 14.02
C LYS A 311 -5.00 23.96 15.42
N GLY A 312 -4.66 22.70 15.73
CA GLY A 312 -5.02 22.03 16.99
C GLY A 312 -6.46 21.49 17.06
N ALA A 313 -7.26 21.64 16.01
CA ALA A 313 -8.61 21.09 15.94
C ALA A 313 -8.58 19.58 15.61
N ASN A 314 -9.60 18.87 16.09
CA ASN A 314 -9.82 17.45 15.80
C ASN A 314 -11.10 17.31 14.96
N PRO A 315 -11.00 16.93 13.67
CA PRO A 315 -12.17 16.78 12.81
C PRO A 315 -13.11 15.67 13.31
N ASP A 316 -14.40 15.92 13.26
CA ASP A 316 -15.44 14.95 13.54
C ASP A 316 -15.56 13.89 12.44
N ILE A 317 -15.40 14.33 11.18
CA ILE A 317 -15.46 13.50 9.99
C ILE A 317 -14.28 13.82 9.09
N VAL A 318 -13.64 12.79 8.55
CA VAL A 318 -12.64 12.93 7.48
C VAL A 318 -13.20 12.29 6.21
N LEU A 319 -13.30 13.07 5.13
CA LEU A 319 -13.65 12.57 3.83
C LEU A 319 -12.42 12.59 2.92
N HIS A 320 -11.96 11.39 2.56
CA HIS A 320 -10.94 11.20 1.54
C HIS A 320 -11.57 10.80 0.21
N THR A 321 -11.25 11.51 -0.86
CA THR A 321 -11.74 11.24 -2.22
C THR A 321 -10.57 11.09 -3.20
N ARG A 322 -10.53 9.99 -3.94
CA ARG A 322 -9.64 9.83 -5.10
C ARG A 322 -10.48 9.96 -6.36
N MET A 323 -10.46 11.12 -7.00
CA MET A 323 -11.28 11.42 -8.18
C MET A 323 -10.50 11.35 -9.49
N MET A 324 -9.16 11.27 -9.45
CA MET A 324 -8.30 11.19 -10.64
C MET A 324 -8.62 12.32 -11.63
N ALA A 325 -8.64 13.57 -11.13
CA ALA A 325 -9.01 14.78 -11.85
C ALA A 325 -10.47 14.87 -12.36
N ASN A 326 -11.33 13.89 -12.04
CA ASN A 326 -12.74 13.94 -12.40
C ASN A 326 -13.57 14.76 -11.40
N ARG A 327 -14.72 15.27 -11.84
CA ARG A 327 -15.68 16.03 -10.99
C ARG A 327 -17.12 15.54 -11.17
N PRO A 328 -17.41 14.26 -10.91
CA PRO A 328 -18.74 13.74 -11.12
C PRO A 328 -19.72 14.31 -10.09
N VAL A 329 -20.78 14.97 -10.57
CA VAL A 329 -21.86 15.53 -9.74
C VAL A 329 -22.48 14.47 -8.83
N ARG A 330 -22.61 13.23 -9.32
CA ARG A 330 -23.13 12.10 -8.55
C ARG A 330 -22.27 11.79 -7.32
N ALA A 331 -20.94 11.79 -7.47
CA ALA A 331 -20.04 11.54 -6.33
C ALA A 331 -20.09 12.68 -5.31
N ARG A 332 -20.18 13.93 -5.79
CA ARG A 332 -20.35 15.11 -4.92
C ARG A 332 -21.60 14.99 -4.06
N LYS A 333 -22.76 14.70 -4.69
CA LYS A 333 -24.03 14.49 -3.98
C LYS A 333 -23.95 13.33 -2.99
N ALA A 334 -23.36 12.21 -3.40
CA ALA A 334 -23.18 11.05 -2.54
C ALA A 334 -22.30 11.35 -1.32
N ALA A 335 -21.20 12.08 -1.50
CA ALA A 335 -20.31 12.50 -0.43
C ALA A 335 -21.03 13.37 0.62
N VAL A 336 -21.79 14.38 0.16
CA VAL A 336 -22.56 15.25 1.06
C VAL A 336 -23.61 14.47 1.84
N LEU A 337 -24.37 13.60 1.17
CA LEU A 337 -25.37 12.75 1.82
C LEU A 337 -24.74 11.79 2.83
N CYS A 338 -23.61 11.19 2.48
CA CYS A 338 -22.85 10.29 3.36
C CYS A 338 -22.40 11.01 4.64
N ILE A 339 -21.83 12.22 4.52
CA ILE A 339 -21.43 13.02 5.68
C ILE A 339 -22.65 13.33 6.55
N LYS A 340 -23.75 13.82 5.96
CA LYS A 340 -24.98 14.13 6.72
C LYS A 340 -25.48 12.90 7.50
N ARG A 341 -25.48 11.72 6.86
CA ARG A 341 -25.89 10.47 7.51
C ARG A 341 -24.92 10.06 8.62
N ALA A 342 -23.61 10.15 8.39
CA ALA A 342 -22.60 9.84 9.40
C ALA A 342 -22.73 10.74 10.64
N LEU A 343 -22.94 12.05 10.44
CA LEU A 343 -23.15 13.01 11.53
C LEU A 343 -24.41 12.69 12.35
N GLN A 344 -25.49 12.29 11.69
CA GLN A 344 -26.74 11.88 12.35
C GLN A 344 -26.54 10.63 13.21
N ILE A 345 -25.84 9.62 12.69
CA ILE A 345 -25.56 8.36 13.40
C ILE A 345 -24.62 8.60 14.59
N SER A 346 -23.62 9.47 14.43
CA SER A 346 -22.63 9.78 15.45
C SER A 346 -23.14 10.74 16.54
N HIS A 347 -24.39 11.22 16.45
CA HIS A 347 -25.01 12.14 17.41
C HIS A 347 -24.15 13.38 17.74
N ILE A 348 -23.45 13.91 16.74
CA ILE A 348 -22.53 15.03 16.93
C ILE A 348 -23.32 16.29 17.32
N LYS A 349 -22.91 16.95 18.40
CA LYS A 349 -23.53 18.16 18.93
C LYS A 349 -22.74 19.38 18.49
N GLY A 350 -23.45 20.45 18.14
CA GLY A 350 -22.84 21.70 17.69
C GLY A 350 -22.56 21.71 16.19
N THR A 351 -21.70 22.63 15.76
CA THR A 351 -21.26 22.73 14.36
C THR A 351 -20.20 21.66 14.10
N PRO A 352 -20.45 20.68 13.23
CA PRO A 352 -19.49 19.63 12.96
C PRO A 352 -18.28 20.15 12.20
N LEU A 353 -17.11 19.54 12.44
CA LEU A 353 -15.87 19.84 11.75
C LEU A 353 -15.51 18.73 10.77
N VAL A 354 -15.44 19.05 9.48
CA VAL A 354 -15.17 18.10 8.41
C VAL A 354 -13.82 18.38 7.77
N ALA A 355 -12.92 17.41 7.76
CA ALA A 355 -11.68 17.48 6.98
C ALA A 355 -11.86 16.86 5.59
N LEU A 356 -11.48 17.60 4.55
CA LEU A 356 -11.52 17.15 3.16
C LEU A 356 -10.11 16.89 2.63
N VAL A 357 -9.92 15.69 2.11
CA VAL A 357 -8.69 15.26 1.44
C VAL A 357 -9.04 14.77 0.04
N SER A 358 -8.43 15.36 -0.98
CA SER A 358 -8.65 14.94 -2.37
C SER A 358 -7.40 15.14 -3.20
N ASP A 359 -7.23 14.25 -4.17
CA ASP A 359 -6.29 14.42 -5.27
C ASP A 359 -6.73 15.45 -6.31
N THR A 360 -7.98 15.95 -6.21
CA THR A 360 -8.58 16.83 -7.21
C THR A 360 -8.98 18.16 -6.56
N PRO A 361 -8.11 19.19 -6.55
CA PRO A 361 -8.35 20.45 -5.84
C PRO A 361 -9.62 21.19 -6.28
N ALA A 362 -10.00 21.08 -7.55
CA ALA A 362 -11.24 21.69 -8.05
C ALA A 362 -12.49 21.04 -7.45
N PHE A 363 -12.44 19.73 -7.19
CA PHE A 363 -13.54 19.00 -6.55
C PHE A 363 -13.69 19.40 -5.07
N VAL A 364 -12.57 19.62 -4.36
CA VAL A 364 -12.58 20.13 -2.97
C VAL A 364 -13.31 21.46 -2.87
N LYS A 365 -13.10 22.38 -3.81
CA LYS A 365 -13.76 23.70 -3.79
C LYS A 365 -15.27 23.59 -3.90
N GLU A 366 -15.77 22.75 -4.81
CA GLU A 366 -17.21 22.52 -4.96
C GLU A 366 -17.79 21.85 -3.72
N LEU A 367 -17.14 20.79 -3.26
CA LEU A 367 -17.62 20.02 -2.12
C LEU A 367 -17.59 20.83 -0.82
N LYS A 368 -16.57 21.68 -0.65
CA LYS A 368 -16.50 22.64 0.45
C LYS A 368 -17.72 23.56 0.45
N SER A 369 -18.13 24.09 -0.71
CA SER A 369 -19.32 24.95 -0.81
C SER A 369 -20.57 24.24 -0.31
N ASP A 370 -20.80 23.01 -0.76
CA ASP A 370 -21.98 22.22 -0.38
C ASP A 370 -21.95 21.83 1.12
N ILE A 371 -20.77 21.53 1.68
CA ILE A 371 -20.63 21.12 3.09
C ILE A 371 -20.71 22.32 4.05
N SER A 372 -20.22 23.50 3.62
CA SER A 372 -20.23 24.71 4.44
C SER A 372 -21.64 25.18 4.83
N GLU A 373 -22.69 24.64 4.18
CA GLU A 373 -24.09 24.85 4.56
C GLU A 373 -24.45 24.26 5.93
N PHE A 374 -23.71 23.25 6.41
CA PHE A 374 -24.05 22.53 7.64
C PHE A 374 -22.87 22.10 8.51
N ALA A 375 -21.63 22.35 8.09
CA ALA A 375 -20.42 22.02 8.84
C ALA A 375 -19.25 22.97 8.52
N GLU A 376 -18.31 23.11 9.45
CA GLU A 376 -17.03 23.76 9.19
C GLU A 376 -16.11 22.84 8.40
N VAL A 377 -15.34 23.40 7.46
CA VAL A 377 -14.52 22.60 6.54
C VAL A 377 -13.03 22.94 6.68
N LEU A 378 -12.24 21.94 7.04
CA LEU A 378 -10.79 21.96 6.97
C LEU A 378 -10.34 21.31 5.66
N TYR A 379 -9.39 21.93 4.97
CA TYR A 379 -8.74 21.35 3.81
C TYR A 379 -7.35 21.96 3.63
N PHE A 380 -6.46 21.24 2.97
CA PHE A 380 -5.14 21.76 2.65
C PHE A 380 -5.18 22.65 1.41
N ASP A 381 -4.89 23.94 1.59
CA ASP A 381 -4.69 24.88 0.48
C ASP A 381 -3.19 25.14 0.30
N TYR A 382 -2.58 24.41 -0.63
CA TYR A 382 -1.15 24.51 -0.88
C TYR A 382 -0.69 25.93 -1.22
N LYS A 383 -1.50 26.72 -1.97
CA LYS A 383 -1.11 28.08 -2.35
C LYS A 383 -1.08 29.01 -1.14
N LEU A 384 -2.06 28.86 -0.25
CA LEU A 384 -2.12 29.65 0.97
C LEU A 384 -1.02 29.21 1.96
N PHE A 385 -0.80 27.90 2.09
CA PHE A 385 0.30 27.34 2.88
C PHE A 385 1.66 27.87 2.40
N ALA A 386 1.99 27.74 1.12
CA ALA A 386 3.25 28.21 0.57
C ALA A 386 3.48 29.72 0.82
N LYS A 387 2.44 30.54 0.63
CA LYS A 387 2.51 31.98 0.89
C LYS A 387 2.73 32.31 2.37
N THR A 388 2.11 31.57 3.28
CA THR A 388 2.19 31.83 4.73
C THR A 388 3.45 31.27 5.37
N SER A 389 3.97 30.15 4.88
CA SER A 389 5.23 29.54 5.32
C SER A 389 6.48 30.16 4.68
N GLY A 390 6.33 31.18 3.83
CA GLY A 390 7.48 31.83 3.16
C GLY A 390 8.21 30.93 2.16
N LEU A 391 7.56 29.88 1.67
CA LEU A 391 8.04 29.07 0.54
C LEU A 391 7.83 29.91 -0.72
N GLU A 392 8.87 30.62 -1.16
CA GLU A 392 8.83 31.40 -2.39
C GLU A 392 8.36 30.53 -3.57
N ILE A 393 7.25 30.93 -4.19
CA ILE A 393 6.86 30.40 -5.49
C ILE A 393 7.81 31.04 -6.50
N VAL A 394 8.96 30.40 -6.74
CA VAL A 394 9.80 30.74 -7.89
C VAL A 394 9.01 30.34 -9.13
N GLY A 395 8.31 31.32 -9.70
CA GLY A 395 7.62 31.18 -10.96
C GLY A 395 8.62 31.03 -12.10
N ASN A 396 8.92 29.79 -12.46
CA ASN A 396 9.15 29.38 -13.85
C ASN A 396 9.29 27.85 -13.90
N ASP A 397 8.16 27.16 -14.07
CA ASP A 397 8.11 25.95 -14.88
C ASP A 397 6.76 25.93 -15.60
N LYS A 398 6.77 26.52 -16.80
CA LYS A 398 5.78 26.18 -17.81
C LYS A 398 6.07 24.74 -18.24
N HIS A 399 5.06 23.89 -18.11
CA HIS A 399 4.99 22.49 -18.56
C HIS A 399 5.85 21.49 -17.78
N SER A 400 5.30 21.05 -16.64
CA SER A 400 5.18 19.61 -16.40
C SER A 400 3.90 19.36 -15.60
N SER A 401 3.06 18.50 -16.16
CA SER A 401 2.00 17.79 -15.45
C SER A 401 2.61 17.02 -14.29
N ILE A 402 2.50 17.57 -13.09
CA ILE A 402 2.69 16.82 -11.85
C ILE A 402 1.29 16.34 -11.48
N ASP A 403 1.01 15.09 -11.86
CA ASP A 403 -0.08 14.32 -11.29
C ASP A 403 0.23 14.05 -9.81
N VAL A 404 -0.66 14.51 -8.93
CA VAL A 404 -0.76 14.10 -7.51
C VAL A 404 -2.06 13.31 -7.37
#